data_AF-A0A7C0V941-F1
#
_entry.id   AF-A0A7C0V941-F1
#
_cell.length_a   1.000
_cell.length_b   1.000
_cell.length_c   1.000
_cell.angle_alpha   90.00
_cell.angle_beta   90.00
_cell.angle_gamma   90.00
#
_symmetry.space_group_name_H-M   'P 1'
#
loop_
_entity.id
_entity.type
_entity.pdbx_description
1 polymer ?
#
loop_
_entity_poly.entity_id
_entity_poly.type
_entity_poly.pdbx_seq_one_letter_code
_entity_poly.pdbx_strand_id
1 'polypeptide(L)'
;MKREWEIRPADPQAVSRLSRELSLPEMLARLLVARGLSDLEQARAFLLPRLADLADPSAMKGMDAAVERLLQAGRQGERITIWGDYDVDGVTSVSLLLLFLRRLGFTVDYYIPSRLEEGYGLNSDAVQQVIRQGTQLLVTVDCGIS
;
A
#
# COMPACT_ATOMS: atom_id res chain seq x y z
N MET A 1 -24.19 5.56 -24.72
CA MET A 1 -23.25 4.50 -25.15
C MET A 1 -23.91 3.14 -24.98
N LYS A 2 -23.93 2.30 -26.02
CA LYS A 2 -24.26 0.88 -25.87
C LYS A 2 -23.06 0.21 -25.17
N ARG A 3 -23.32 -0.61 -24.15
CA ARG A 3 -22.30 -1.46 -23.54
C ARG A 3 -22.30 -2.81 -24.27
N GLU A 4 -21.13 -3.27 -24.68
CA GLU A 4 -20.95 -4.58 -25.29
C GLU A 4 -20.53 -5.58 -24.22
N TRP A 5 -21.08 -6.79 -24.28
CA TRP A 5 -20.68 -7.89 -23.41
C TRP A 5 -19.55 -8.64 -24.08
N GLU A 6 -18.40 -8.69 -23.41
CA GLU A 6 -17.23 -9.42 -23.88
C GLU A 6 -16.91 -10.55 -22.90
N ILE A 7 -16.89 -11.79 -23.41
CA ILE A 7 -16.45 -12.95 -22.64
C ILE A 7 -14.97 -13.14 -22.91
N ARG A 8 -14.15 -12.97 -21.87
CA ARG A 8 -12.71 -13.22 -21.98
C ARG A 8 -12.45 -14.69 -22.33
N PRO A 9 -11.61 -14.97 -23.33
CA PRO A 9 -11.26 -16.34 -23.68
C PRO A 9 -10.45 -16.99 -22.56
N ALA A 10 -10.60 -18.30 -22.41
CA ALA A 10 -9.81 -19.11 -21.51
C ALA A 10 -9.45 -20.40 -22.24
N ASP A 11 -8.15 -20.73 -22.31
CA ASP A 11 -7.68 -21.96 -22.91
C ASP A 11 -8.26 -23.18 -22.17
N PRO A 12 -9.08 -24.02 -22.83
CA PRO A 12 -9.69 -25.18 -22.21
C PRO A 12 -8.68 -26.17 -21.61
N GLN A 13 -7.47 -26.27 -22.18
CA GLN A 13 -6.44 -27.16 -21.67
C GLN A 13 -5.90 -26.66 -20.32
N ALA A 14 -5.54 -25.38 -20.24
CA ALA A 14 -5.17 -24.74 -18.98
C ALA A 14 -6.29 -24.84 -17.92
N VAL A 15 -7.56 -24.64 -18.32
CA VAL A 15 -8.71 -24.77 -17.42
C VAL A 15 -8.84 -26.18 -16.84
N SER A 16 -8.77 -27.20 -17.70
CA SER A 16 -8.84 -28.60 -17.26
C SER A 16 -7.67 -28.96 -16.34
N ARG A 17 -6.46 -28.50 -16.67
CA ARG A 17 -5.26 -28.70 -15.84
C ARG A 17 -5.43 -28.11 -14.44
N LEU A 18 -5.76 -26.82 -14.34
CA LEU A 18 -5.92 -26.13 -13.06
C LEU A 18 -7.07 -26.70 -12.24
N SER A 19 -8.20 -27.02 -12.88
CA SER A 19 -9.37 -27.66 -12.24
C SER A 19 -8.96 -28.94 -11.52
N ARG A 20 -8.22 -29.83 -12.21
CA ARG A 20 -7.74 -31.09 -11.65
C ARG A 20 -6.67 -30.90 -10.57
N GLU A 21 -5.64 -30.12 -10.86
CA GLU A 21 -4.44 -30.04 -10.00
C GLU A 21 -4.65 -29.20 -8.74
N LEU A 22 -5.57 -28.22 -8.79
CA LEU A 22 -5.97 -27.42 -7.63
C LEU A 22 -7.29 -27.89 -7.01
N SER A 23 -7.90 -28.97 -7.53
CA SER A 23 -9.21 -29.47 -7.09
C SER A 23 -10.29 -28.38 -7.06
N LEU A 24 -10.31 -27.53 -8.11
CA LEU A 24 -11.25 -26.42 -8.24
C LEU A 24 -12.42 -26.81 -9.15
N PRO A 25 -13.63 -26.28 -8.92
CA PRO A 25 -14.68 -26.27 -9.93
C PRO A 25 -14.18 -25.66 -11.25
N GLU A 26 -14.57 -26.24 -12.40
CA GLU A 26 -14.13 -25.80 -13.72
C GLU A 26 -14.38 -24.30 -13.96
N MET A 27 -15.48 -23.77 -13.43
CA MET A 27 -15.79 -22.34 -13.50
C MET A 27 -14.73 -21.46 -12.83
N LEU A 28 -14.22 -21.87 -11.66
CA LEU A 28 -13.17 -21.13 -10.96
C LEU A 28 -11.84 -21.21 -11.72
N ALA A 29 -11.49 -22.40 -12.23
CA ALA A 29 -10.32 -22.55 -13.09
C ALA A 29 -10.42 -21.68 -14.35
N ARG A 30 -11.58 -21.64 -15.00
CA ARG A 30 -11.86 -20.76 -16.16
C ARG A 30 -11.67 -19.28 -15.83
N LEU A 31 -12.14 -18.86 -14.65
CA LEU A 31 -11.97 -17.48 -14.17
C LEU A 31 -10.52 -17.10 -13.88
N LEU A 32 -9.67 -18.05 -13.47
CA LEU A 32 -8.24 -17.83 -13.25
C LEU A 32 -7.52 -17.68 -14.60
N VAL A 33 -7.75 -18.61 -15.53
CA VAL A 33 -7.17 -18.56 -16.88
C VAL A 33 -7.59 -17.27 -17.61
N ALA A 34 -8.86 -16.87 -17.51
CA ALA A 34 -9.37 -15.62 -18.10
C ALA A 34 -8.77 -14.34 -17.45
N ARG A 35 -8.14 -14.45 -16.28
CA ARG A 35 -7.37 -13.39 -15.62
C ARG A 35 -5.87 -13.43 -15.94
N GLY A 36 -5.44 -14.34 -16.80
CA GLY A 36 -4.03 -14.54 -17.16
C GLY A 36 -3.27 -15.49 -16.23
N LEU A 37 -3.96 -16.12 -15.26
CA LEU A 37 -3.37 -17.07 -14.31
C LEU A 37 -3.53 -18.50 -14.86
N SER A 38 -2.82 -18.82 -15.94
CA SER A 38 -2.86 -20.15 -16.57
C SER A 38 -1.82 -21.12 -15.99
N ASP A 39 -0.78 -20.59 -15.34
CA ASP A 39 0.25 -21.37 -14.65
C ASP A 39 -0.23 -21.89 -13.28
N LEU A 40 0.16 -23.12 -12.92
CA LEU A 40 -0.27 -23.76 -11.68
C LEU A 40 0.25 -23.03 -10.44
N GLU A 41 1.53 -22.67 -10.43
CA GLU A 41 2.17 -22.03 -9.29
C GLU A 41 1.64 -20.61 -9.12
N GLN A 42 1.47 -19.87 -10.22
CA GLN A 42 0.84 -18.54 -10.18
C GLN A 42 -0.61 -18.60 -9.67
N ALA A 43 -1.40 -19.56 -10.17
CA ALA A 43 -2.79 -19.73 -9.72
C ALA A 43 -2.86 -20.12 -8.23
N ARG A 44 -1.97 -21.00 -7.77
CA ARG A 44 -1.85 -21.40 -6.36
C ARG A 44 -1.47 -20.20 -5.48
N ALA A 45 -0.44 -19.44 -5.86
CA ALA A 45 0.02 -18.27 -5.13
C ALA A 45 -1.06 -17.18 -5.04
N PHE A 46 -1.85 -16.99 -6.10
CA PHE A 46 -2.96 -16.04 -6.11
C PHE A 46 -4.08 -16.45 -5.16
N LEU A 47 -4.43 -17.74 -5.09
CA LEU A 47 -5.51 -18.24 -4.23
C LEU A 47 -5.13 -18.35 -2.77
N LEU A 48 -3.85 -18.61 -2.49
CA LEU A 48 -3.32 -18.87 -1.15
C LEU A 48 -2.08 -18.00 -0.88
N PRO A 49 -2.24 -16.67 -0.87
CA PRO A 49 -1.11 -15.78 -0.62
C PRO A 49 -0.64 -15.91 0.83
N ARG A 50 0.68 -15.89 1.04
CA ARG A 50 1.29 -15.84 2.37
C ARG A 50 2.04 -14.52 2.52
N LEU A 51 2.19 -14.07 3.78
CA LEU A 51 3.04 -12.90 4.06
C LEU A 51 4.49 -13.10 3.60
N ALA A 52 4.98 -14.35 3.58
CA ALA A 52 6.30 -14.70 3.09
C ALA A 52 6.45 -14.54 1.56
N ASP A 53 5.34 -14.39 0.82
CA ASP A 53 5.35 -14.18 -0.63
C ASP A 53 5.40 -12.68 -1.00
N LEU A 54 5.36 -11.78 0.00
CA LEU A 54 5.58 -10.35 -0.22
C LEU A 54 7.00 -10.09 -0.70
N ALA A 55 7.16 -9.13 -1.61
CA ALA A 55 8.48 -8.69 -2.05
C ALA A 55 9.27 -8.10 -0.89
N ASP A 56 10.60 -8.24 -0.96
CA ASP A 56 11.52 -7.59 -0.03
C ASP A 56 11.27 -6.06 -0.05
N PRO A 57 10.91 -5.43 1.08
CA PRO A 57 10.71 -3.99 1.16
C PRO A 57 11.93 -3.19 0.68
N SER A 58 13.16 -3.70 0.87
CA SER A 58 14.39 -3.05 0.42
C SER A 58 14.52 -2.98 -1.10
N ALA A 59 13.73 -3.76 -1.85
CA ALA A 59 13.64 -3.62 -3.31
C ALA A 59 12.92 -2.33 -3.74
N MET A 60 12.16 -1.70 -2.85
CA MET A 60 11.53 -0.41 -3.12
C MET A 60 12.58 0.71 -3.12
N LYS A 61 12.60 1.50 -4.19
CA LYS A 61 13.57 2.59 -4.37
C LYS A 61 13.57 3.53 -3.17
N GLY A 62 14.72 3.64 -2.50
CA GLY A 62 14.92 4.55 -1.37
C GLY A 62 14.44 4.03 -0.02
N MET A 63 13.95 2.79 0.08
CA MET A 63 13.45 2.22 1.33
C MET A 63 14.51 2.25 2.43
N ASP A 64 15.71 1.71 2.18
CA ASP A 64 16.77 1.64 3.19
C ASP A 64 17.18 3.04 3.69
N ALA A 65 17.24 4.02 2.77
CA ALA A 65 17.54 5.41 3.12
C ALA A 65 16.44 6.05 3.97
N ALA A 66 15.16 5.77 3.67
CA ALA A 66 14.04 6.25 4.46
C ALA A 66 14.02 5.64 5.87
N VAL A 67 14.30 4.34 5.98
CA VAL A 67 14.43 3.64 7.27
C VAL A 67 15.57 4.24 8.09
N GLU A 68 16.75 4.43 7.49
CA GLU A 68 17.89 5.03 8.20
C GLU A 68 17.59 6.46 8.68
N ARG A 69 16.90 7.27 7.86
CA ARG A 69 16.48 8.63 8.25
C ARG A 69 15.51 8.61 9.43
N LEU A 70 14.58 7.65 9.46
CA LEU A 70 13.67 7.45 10.60
C LEU A 70 14.44 7.02 11.85
N LEU A 71 15.35 6.05 11.74
CA LEU A 71 16.16 5.61 12.87
C LEU A 71 17.01 6.75 13.43
N GLN A 72 17.57 7.60 12.56
CA GLN A 72 18.27 8.82 12.98
C GLN A 72 17.35 9.76 13.77
N ALA A 73 16.13 10.03 13.28
CA ALA A 73 15.14 10.85 14.00
C ALA A 73 14.89 10.32 15.40
N GLY A 74 14.71 8.99 15.53
CA GLY A 74 14.51 8.33 16.82
C GLY A 74 15.70 8.52 17.76
N ARG A 75 16.93 8.34 17.27
CA ARG A 75 18.16 8.53 18.07
C ARG A 75 18.36 9.99 18.52
N GLN A 76 17.93 10.95 17.69
CA GLN A 76 18.08 12.38 17.95
C GLN A 76 16.90 12.97 18.74
N GLY A 77 15.86 12.17 19.03
CA GLY A 77 14.65 12.64 19.69
C GLY A 77 13.85 13.63 18.84
N GLU A 78 13.97 13.55 17.51
CA GLU A 78 13.28 14.45 16.60
C GLU A 78 11.76 14.25 16.68
N ARG A 79 11.00 15.35 16.59
CA ARG A 79 9.54 15.28 16.42
C ARG A 79 9.20 14.93 14.98
N ILE A 80 8.52 13.82 14.80
CA ILE A 80 8.03 13.34 13.51
C ILE A 80 6.56 13.70 13.35
N THR A 81 6.17 14.14 12.16
CA THR A 81 4.74 14.22 11.78
C THR A 81 4.49 13.30 10.59
N ILE A 82 3.48 12.43 10.72
CA ILE A 82 2.99 11.59 9.62
C ILE A 82 1.88 12.36 8.91
N TRP A 83 2.11 12.71 7.65
CA TRP A 83 1.12 13.34 6.79
C TRP A 83 0.43 12.27 5.95
N GLY A 84 -0.88 12.09 6.14
CA GLY A 84 -1.67 11.16 5.33
C GLY A 84 -2.65 11.86 4.40
N ASP A 85 -3.20 11.10 3.46
CA ASP A 85 -4.42 11.50 2.77
C ASP A 85 -5.69 11.24 3.61
N TYR A 86 -6.80 11.86 3.22
CA TYR A 86 -8.08 11.78 3.92
C TYR A 86 -8.88 10.51 3.61
N ASP A 87 -8.49 9.72 2.60
CA ASP A 87 -9.20 8.51 2.24
C ASP A 87 -8.84 7.32 3.16
N VAL A 88 -9.42 6.15 2.88
CA VAL A 88 -9.24 4.98 3.75
C VAL A 88 -7.79 4.47 3.74
N ASP A 89 -7.08 4.53 2.61
CA ASP A 89 -5.70 4.07 2.54
C ASP A 89 -4.77 5.03 3.30
N GLY A 90 -4.96 6.34 3.11
CA GLY A 90 -4.26 7.38 3.86
C GLY A 90 -4.47 7.30 5.38
N VAL A 91 -5.73 7.23 5.83
CA VAL A 91 -6.05 7.20 7.28
C VAL A 91 -5.55 5.91 7.94
N THR A 92 -5.66 4.76 7.27
CA THR A 92 -5.15 3.50 7.82
C THR A 92 -3.63 3.46 7.84
N SER A 93 -2.96 4.01 6.82
CA SER A 93 -1.50 4.17 6.78
C SER A 93 -0.98 5.06 7.90
N VAL A 94 -1.61 6.22 8.14
CA VAL A 94 -1.30 7.10 9.27
C VAL A 94 -1.44 6.33 10.58
N SER A 95 -2.58 5.66 10.78
CA SER A 95 -2.88 4.95 12.01
C SER A 95 -1.85 3.85 12.29
N LEU A 96 -1.51 3.04 11.28
CA LEU A 96 -0.53 1.97 11.39
C LEU A 96 0.84 2.51 11.82
N LEU A 97 1.34 3.51 11.09
CA LEU A 97 2.69 4.03 11.32
C LEU A 97 2.77 4.82 12.65
N LEU A 98 1.72 5.56 13.01
CA LEU A 98 1.64 6.30 14.26
C LEU A 98 1.70 5.35 15.47
N LEU A 99 0.90 4.29 15.45
CA LEU A 99 0.86 3.30 16.53
C LEU A 99 2.19 2.54 16.64
N PHE A 100 2.78 2.16 15.50
CA PHE A 100 4.06 1.47 15.45
C PHE A 100 5.20 2.32 16.00
N LEU A 101 5.38 3.56 15.50
CA LEU A 101 6.47 4.43 15.94
C LEU A 101 6.32 4.86 17.40
N ARG A 102 5.10 5.15 17.88
CA ARG A 102 4.86 5.42 19.30
C ARG A 102 5.22 4.23 20.19
N ARG A 103 4.91 3.01 19.76
CA ARG A 103 5.31 1.79 20.49
C ARG A 103 6.83 1.64 20.58
N LEU A 104 7.57 2.15 19.60
CA LEU A 104 9.04 2.18 19.60
C LEU A 104 9.63 3.38 20.37
N GLY A 105 8.80 4.25 20.97
CA GLY A 105 9.24 5.37 21.79
C GLY A 105 9.53 6.66 21.03
N PHE A 106 9.13 6.77 19.76
CA PHE A 106 9.28 7.99 18.97
C PHE A 106 8.28 9.07 19.39
N THR A 107 8.70 10.33 19.29
CA THR A 107 7.80 11.50 19.41
C THR A 107 7.12 11.74 18.07
N VAL A 108 5.88 11.24 17.93
CA VAL A 108 5.15 11.27 16.65
C VAL A 108 3.76 11.87 16.77
N ASP A 109 3.50 12.84 15.90
CA ASP A 109 2.21 13.45 15.62
C ASP A 109 1.73 13.09 14.20
N TYR A 110 0.52 13.48 13.83
CA TYR A 110 -0.04 13.24 12.50
C TYR A 110 -0.76 14.47 11.96
N TYR A 111 -0.90 14.50 10.64
CA TYR A 111 -1.68 15.50 9.92
C TYR A 111 -2.48 14.81 8.81
N ILE A 112 -3.78 15.11 8.74
CA ILE A 112 -4.66 14.68 7.65
C ILE A 112 -5.38 15.93 7.17
N PRO A 113 -5.20 16.35 5.90
CA PRO A 113 -5.79 17.59 5.39
C PRO A 113 -7.30 17.47 5.24
N SER A 114 -8.01 18.58 5.43
CA SER A 114 -9.43 18.67 5.09
C SER A 114 -9.61 18.71 3.58
N ARG A 115 -10.24 17.68 3.00
CA ARG A 115 -10.52 17.62 1.55
C ARG A 115 -11.26 18.85 1.03
N LEU A 116 -12.20 19.38 1.82
CA LEU A 116 -13.08 20.47 1.39
C LEU A 116 -12.40 21.83 1.49
N GLU A 117 -11.52 22.01 2.45
CA GLU A 117 -10.91 23.32 2.76
C GLU A 117 -9.50 23.44 2.18
N GLU A 118 -8.74 22.35 2.17
CA GLU A 118 -7.31 22.33 1.82
C GLU A 118 -7.01 21.59 0.52
N GLY A 119 -7.95 20.76 0.03
CA GLY A 119 -7.77 19.95 -1.17
C GLY A 119 -6.99 18.65 -0.92
N TYR A 120 -6.21 18.22 -1.92
CA TYR A 120 -5.49 16.94 -1.90
C TYR A 120 -3.97 17.15 -1.81
N GLY A 121 -3.31 16.31 -1.01
CA GLY A 121 -1.85 16.26 -0.90
C GLY A 121 -1.24 17.32 0.02
N LEU A 122 0.05 17.59 -0.20
CA LEU A 122 0.82 18.57 0.57
C LEU A 122 0.42 19.99 0.15
N ASN A 123 0.07 20.82 1.13
CA ASN A 123 -0.09 22.26 0.92
C ASN A 123 0.91 23.04 1.77
N SER A 124 1.46 24.11 1.20
CA SER A 124 2.55 24.87 1.81
C SER A 124 2.16 25.46 3.16
N ASP A 125 0.94 25.97 3.30
CA ASP A 125 0.50 26.66 4.52
C ASP A 125 0.40 25.71 5.72
N ALA A 126 -0.18 24.53 5.52
CA ALA A 126 -0.26 23.49 6.54
C ALA A 126 1.11 22.85 6.82
N VAL A 127 1.98 22.68 5.82
CA VAL A 127 3.38 22.26 6.08
C VAL A 127 4.09 23.28 6.97
N GLN A 128 3.93 24.58 6.70
CA GLN A 128 4.49 25.63 7.55
C GLN A 128 3.88 25.61 8.96
N GLN A 129 2.60 25.28 9.11
CA GLN A 129 1.96 25.08 10.42
C GLN A 129 2.58 23.91 11.18
N VAL A 130 2.73 22.76 10.52
CA VAL A 130 3.33 21.54 11.10
C VAL A 130 4.79 21.78 11.52
N ILE A 131 5.56 22.55 10.73
CA ILE A 131 6.91 23.01 11.08
C ILE A 131 6.87 23.91 12.33
N ARG A 132 5.96 24.88 12.39
CA ARG A 132 5.80 25.77 13.57
C ARG A 132 5.42 25.01 14.85
N GLN A 133 4.79 23.84 14.73
CA GLN A 133 4.49 22.93 15.85
C GLN A 133 5.71 22.11 16.30
N GLY A 134 6.89 22.36 15.73
CA GLY A 134 8.16 21.75 16.12
C GLY A 134 8.50 20.48 15.35
N THR A 135 7.80 20.17 14.25
CA THR A 135 8.12 19.02 13.40
C THR A 135 9.51 19.20 12.78
N GLN A 136 10.35 18.16 12.90
CA GLN A 136 11.70 18.10 12.35
C GLN A 136 11.83 17.07 11.23
N LEU A 137 10.94 16.08 11.20
CA LEU A 137 10.81 15.12 10.11
C LEU A 137 9.34 14.98 9.71
N LEU A 138 9.05 15.20 8.42
CA LEU A 138 7.76 14.93 7.83
C LEU A 138 7.82 13.61 7.06
N VAL A 139 6.87 12.72 7.30
CA VAL A 139 6.71 11.45 6.57
C VAL A 139 5.37 11.47 5.88
N THR A 140 5.33 11.43 4.55
CA THR A 140 4.06 11.32 3.82
C THR A 140 3.68 9.85 3.62
N VAL A 141 2.39 9.56 3.73
CA VAL A 141 1.80 8.26 3.41
C VAL A 141 0.60 8.50 2.50
N ASP A 142 0.47 7.70 1.44
CA ASP A 142 -0.60 7.81 0.45
C ASP A 142 -0.69 9.19 -0.29
N CYS A 143 0.39 9.97 -0.29
CA CYS A 143 0.48 11.22 -1.04
C CYS A 143 1.94 11.69 -1.27
N GLY A 144 2.13 12.73 -2.10
CA GLY A 144 3.36 13.54 -2.15
C GLY A 144 4.33 13.29 -3.31
N ILE A 145 3.98 12.46 -4.30
CA ILE A 145 4.83 12.17 -5.48
C ILE A 145 4.60 13.14 -6.67
N SER A 146 3.63 14.05 -6.54
CA SER A 146 3.04 14.85 -7.62
C SER A 146 3.90 16.02 -8.09
#